data_AF-A0A3B0YQ34-F1
#
_entry.id   AF-A0A3B0YQ34-F1
#
_cell.length_a   1.000
_cell.length_b   1.000
_cell.length_c   1.000
_cell.angle_alpha   90.00
_cell.angle_beta   90.00
_cell.angle_gamma   90.00
#
_symmetry.space_group_name_H-M   'P 1'
#
loop_
_entity.id
_entity.type
_entity.pdbx_description
1 polymer ?
#
loop_
_entity_poly.entity_id
_entity_poly.type
_entity_poly.pdbx_seq_one_letter_code
_entity_poly.pdbx_strand_id
1 'polypeptide(L)'
;MAKSKLQYQCSDCGALAPKWAGQCADCGAWNSMSEALASVSSDAGKSRFSSYTGQAGAQIQDLGAVQPGQEVRVSVGVQELDRVLGGGLVAGSVVLIGGDPGIGKSTLLLQALASFPGNLKALYVTGEESPEQVSLRARRLEASADNMRLLAETSVERIIEHARIEMPKVMVIDSIQTLYTEALQSAPGSVGQVRESAAQLVRFAKQTGTA
;
A
#
# COMPACT_ATOMS: atom_id res chain seq x y z
N MET A 1 18.73 0.06 -23.16
CA MET A 1 17.86 0.25 -21.98
C MET A 1 17.40 1.69 -21.97
N ALA A 2 16.12 1.96 -22.19
CA ALA A 2 15.59 3.31 -22.21
C ALA A 2 15.55 3.85 -20.77
N LYS A 3 16.42 4.81 -20.45
CA LYS A 3 16.40 5.52 -19.16
C LYS A 3 15.02 6.17 -19.00
N SER A 4 14.30 5.85 -17.92
CA SER A 4 13.12 6.60 -17.50
C SER A 4 13.54 8.06 -17.33
N LYS A 5 12.94 8.97 -18.10
CA LYS A 5 13.16 10.40 -17.91
C LYS A 5 12.43 10.81 -16.62
N LEU A 6 13.12 11.46 -15.70
CA LEU A 6 12.48 12.13 -14.57
C LEU A 6 11.72 13.36 -15.09
N GLN A 7 10.54 13.61 -14.54
CA GLN A 7 9.71 14.78 -14.80
C GLN A 7 9.22 15.32 -13.46
N TYR A 8 8.81 16.58 -13.40
CA TYR A 8 8.28 17.21 -12.19
C TYR A 8 6.82 17.59 -12.45
N GLN A 9 5.92 17.24 -11.54
CA GLN A 9 4.50 17.55 -11.61
C GLN A 9 4.10 18.51 -10.50
N CYS A 10 3.39 19.58 -10.87
CA CYS A 10 2.75 20.48 -9.93
C CYS A 10 1.56 19.79 -9.25
N SER A 11 1.51 19.76 -7.92
CA SER A 11 0.39 19.23 -7.14
C SER A 11 -0.91 20.01 -7.34
N ASP A 12 -0.80 21.29 -7.71
CA ASP A 12 -1.94 22.21 -7.69
C ASP A 12 -2.63 22.30 -9.05
N CYS A 13 -1.85 22.34 -10.14
CA CYS A 13 -2.39 22.44 -11.50
C CYS A 13 -2.05 21.25 -12.40
N GLY A 14 -1.23 20.30 -11.92
CA GLY A 14 -0.83 19.12 -12.71
C GLY A 14 0.22 19.40 -13.79
N ALA A 15 0.69 20.64 -13.92
CA ALA A 15 1.70 21.03 -14.91
C ALA A 15 2.99 20.23 -14.78
N LEU A 16 3.61 19.93 -15.93
CA LEU A 16 4.80 19.09 -16.00
C LEU A 16 6.02 19.91 -16.42
N ALA A 17 7.12 19.79 -15.68
CA ALA A 17 8.40 20.42 -16.00
C ALA A 17 9.52 19.37 -16.13
N PRO A 18 10.49 19.56 -17.04
CA PRO A 18 11.63 18.65 -17.19
C PRO A 18 12.70 18.83 -16.10
N LYS A 19 12.63 19.91 -15.33
CA LYS A 19 13.55 20.22 -14.22
C LYS A 19 12.77 20.79 -13.05
N TRP A 20 13.26 20.56 -11.84
CA TRP A 20 12.66 21.15 -10.65
C TRP A 20 12.81 22.67 -10.69
N ALA A 21 11.75 23.36 -10.29
CA ALA A 21 11.77 24.77 -9.98
C ALA A 21 10.93 24.98 -8.72
N GLY A 22 11.42 25.84 -7.80
CA GLY A 22 10.70 26.17 -6.57
C GLY A 22 9.34 26.82 -6.79
N GLN A 23 9.06 27.28 -8.02
CA GLN A 23 7.79 27.86 -8.45
C GLN A 23 7.30 27.18 -9.73
N CYS A 24 6.02 26.82 -9.77
CA CYS A 24 5.36 26.33 -10.98
C CYS A 24 5.25 27.46 -12.01
N ALA A 25 5.74 27.23 -13.24
CA ALA A 25 5.71 28.23 -14.31
C ALA A 25 4.28 28.51 -14.81
N ASP A 26 3.36 27.55 -14.66
CA ASP A 26 2.00 27.65 -15.20
C ASP A 26 1.01 28.31 -14.23
N CYS A 27 1.03 27.92 -12.95
CA CYS A 27 0.11 28.48 -11.94
C CYS A 27 0.77 29.44 -10.95
N GLY A 28 2.10 29.60 -10.99
CA GLY A 28 2.84 30.48 -10.08
C GLY A 28 2.94 29.97 -8.65
N ALA A 29 2.41 28.79 -8.33
CA ALA A 29 2.45 28.22 -6.99
C ALA A 29 3.88 27.83 -6.58
N TRP A 30 4.26 28.16 -5.35
CA TRP A 30 5.55 27.82 -4.77
C TRP A 30 5.51 26.46 -4.09
N ASN A 31 6.61 25.70 -4.15
CA ASN A 31 6.80 24.40 -3.50
C ASN A 31 5.76 23.31 -3.88
N SER A 32 5.01 23.51 -4.97
CA SER A 32 4.02 22.54 -5.46
C SER A 32 4.61 21.54 -6.46
N MET A 33 5.86 21.73 -6.90
CA MET A 33 6.52 20.85 -7.86
C MET A 33 7.10 19.61 -7.16
N SER A 34 6.63 18.42 -7.55
CA SER A 34 7.07 17.12 -7.02
C SER A 34 7.58 16.22 -8.14
N GLU A 35 8.50 15.30 -7.83
CA GLU A 35 9.02 14.35 -8.82
C GLU A 35 7.95 13.35 -9.26
N ALA A 36 7.88 13.11 -10.56
CA ALA A 36 7.02 12.13 -11.20
C ALA A 36 7.80 11.41 -12.31
N LEU A 37 7.54 10.12 -12.51
CA LEU A 37 8.13 9.39 -13.63
C LEU A 37 7.52 9.90 -14.94
N ALA A 38 8.35 10.27 -15.92
CA ALA A 38 7.82 10.59 -17.25
C ALA A 38 7.08 9.36 -17.80
N SER A 39 5.89 9.60 -18.38
CA SER A 39 5.19 8.59 -19.16
C SER A 39 6.04 8.26 -20.38
N VAL A 40 6.73 7.11 -20.38
CA VAL A 40 7.36 6.60 -21.60
C VAL A 40 6.23 6.35 -22.60
N SER A 41 6.21 7.14 -23.67
CA SER A 41 5.33 6.98 -24.80
C SER A 41 5.61 5.63 -25.48
N SER A 42 4.64 4.73 -25.33
CA SER A 42 4.36 3.51 -26.11
C SER A 42 5.48 2.90 -26.95
N ASP A 43 6.04 1.81 -26.43
CA ASP A 43 6.38 0.65 -27.26
C ASP A 43 5.44 -0.50 -26.85
N ALA A 44 4.87 -1.17 -27.84
CA ALA A 44 3.85 -2.20 -27.66
C ALA A 44 4.44 -3.45 -26.99
N GLY A 45 4.22 -3.60 -25.69
CA GLY A 45 4.57 -4.83 -24.97
C GLY A 45 4.71 -4.60 -23.48
N LYS A 46 3.62 -4.83 -22.74
CA LYS A 46 3.48 -4.66 -21.28
C LYS A 46 3.40 -3.21 -20.82
N SER A 47 2.19 -2.66 -20.94
CA SER A 47 1.76 -1.46 -20.22
C SER A 47 2.18 -1.56 -18.75
N ARG A 48 2.92 -0.57 -18.25
CA ARG A 48 3.15 -0.34 -16.81
C ARG A 48 1.84 -0.09 -16.05
N PHE A 49 0.76 0.20 -16.79
CA PHE A 49 -0.63 0.21 -16.36
C PHE A 49 -1.33 -1.08 -16.79
N SER A 50 -0.82 -2.27 -16.44
CA SER A 50 -1.64 -3.48 -16.52
C SER A 50 -2.75 -3.32 -15.47
N SER A 51 -3.90 -2.80 -15.89
CA SER A 51 -4.96 -2.46 -14.97
C SER A 51 -5.52 -3.74 -14.33
N TYR A 52 -5.58 -3.76 -13.00
CA TYR A 52 -6.25 -4.80 -12.21
C TYR A 52 -7.73 -4.91 -12.57
N THR A 53 -8.33 -3.78 -12.95
CA THR A 53 -9.67 -3.64 -13.54
C THR A 53 -9.53 -2.91 -14.87
N GLY A 54 -9.96 -3.56 -15.96
CA GLY A 54 -9.71 -3.10 -17.33
C GLY A 54 -8.93 -4.12 -18.15
N GLN A 55 -9.36 -5.39 -18.11
CA GLN A 55 -8.84 -6.37 -19.06
C GLN A 55 -8.98 -5.83 -20.49
N ALA A 56 -8.04 -6.20 -21.37
CA ALA A 56 -8.21 -5.98 -22.80
C ALA A 56 -9.53 -6.65 -23.23
N GLY A 57 -10.58 -5.85 -23.45
CA GLY A 57 -11.95 -6.35 -23.65
C GLY A 57 -12.98 -5.92 -22.61
N ALA A 58 -12.69 -4.99 -21.69
CA ALA A 58 -13.70 -4.41 -20.82
C ALA A 58 -14.84 -3.78 -21.67
N GLN A 59 -16.06 -4.29 -21.50
CA GLN A 59 -17.26 -3.77 -22.16
C GLN A 59 -18.13 -3.04 -21.14
N ILE A 60 -18.86 -2.04 -21.62
CA ILE A 60 -19.94 -1.43 -20.84
C ILE A 60 -21.03 -2.49 -20.66
N GLN A 61 -21.43 -2.73 -19.42
CA GLN A 61 -22.48 -3.68 -19.06
C GLN A 61 -23.49 -2.98 -18.15
N ASP A 62 -24.75 -3.38 -18.23
CA ASP A 62 -25.76 -2.91 -17.30
C ASP A 62 -25.44 -3.43 -15.89
N LEU A 63 -25.43 -2.54 -14.90
CA LEU A 63 -25.08 -2.89 -13.52
C LEU A 63 -25.99 -4.00 -12.96
N GLY A 64 -27.28 -4.02 -13.34
CA GLY A 64 -28.23 -5.06 -12.92
C GLY A 64 -27.97 -6.44 -13.53
N ALA A 65 -27.18 -6.53 -14.61
CA ALA A 65 -26.79 -7.78 -15.23
C ALA A 65 -25.48 -8.36 -14.65
N VAL A 66 -24.74 -7.56 -13.87
CA VAL A 66 -23.51 -8.01 -13.20
C VAL A 66 -23.89 -8.84 -11.98
N GLN A 67 -23.65 -10.15 -12.05
CA GLN A 67 -23.84 -11.02 -10.90
C GLN A 67 -22.73 -10.75 -9.87
N PRO A 68 -23.06 -10.47 -8.60
CA PRO A 68 -22.05 -10.31 -7.57
C PRO A 68 -21.28 -11.63 -7.41
N GLY A 69 -19.96 -11.55 -7.48
CA GLY A 69 -19.10 -12.69 -7.19
C GLY A 69 -19.26 -13.13 -5.73
N GLN A 70 -19.02 -14.41 -5.44
CA GLN A 70 -18.87 -14.89 -4.08
C GLN A 70 -17.51 -14.43 -3.53
N GLU A 71 -17.47 -13.24 -2.93
CA GLU A 71 -16.28 -12.78 -2.22
C GLU A 71 -16.22 -13.42 -0.83
N VAL A 72 -15.18 -14.21 -0.59
CA VAL A 72 -14.90 -14.77 0.74
C VAL A 72 -14.27 -13.67 1.58
N ARG A 73 -15.02 -13.19 2.58
CA ARG A 73 -14.52 -12.26 3.59
C ARG A 73 -13.87 -13.02 4.74
N VAL A 74 -12.78 -12.45 5.24
CA VAL A 74 -12.05 -12.95 6.39
C VAL A 74 -12.27 -11.99 7.54
N SER A 75 -12.95 -12.44 8.60
CA SER A 75 -13.10 -11.67 9.83
C SER A 75 -11.73 -11.42 10.45
N VAL A 76 -11.52 -10.19 10.93
CA VAL A 76 -10.32 -9.77 11.65
C VAL A 76 -10.37 -10.13 13.15
N GLY A 77 -11.48 -10.71 13.63
CA GLY A 77 -11.69 -11.08 15.02
C GLY A 77 -12.12 -9.94 15.95
N VAL A 78 -12.14 -8.70 15.45
CA VAL A 78 -12.59 -7.51 16.20
C VAL A 78 -13.92 -7.05 15.63
N GLN A 79 -15.01 -7.25 16.38
CA GLN A 79 -16.38 -7.05 15.91
C GLN A 79 -16.65 -5.68 15.27
N GLU A 80 -16.24 -4.59 15.93
CA GLU A 80 -16.48 -3.24 15.38
C GLU A 80 -15.61 -2.97 14.14
N LEU A 81 -14.41 -3.54 14.07
CA LEU A 81 -13.58 -3.41 12.87
C LEU A 81 -14.17 -4.21 11.71
N ASP A 82 -14.65 -5.43 11.95
CA ASP A 82 -15.39 -6.21 10.95
C ASP A 82 -16.63 -5.46 10.47
N ARG A 83 -17.37 -4.80 11.36
CA ARG A 83 -18.53 -3.98 11.00
C ARG A 83 -18.15 -2.84 10.07
N VAL A 84 -17.06 -2.12 10.36
CA VAL A 84 -16.53 -1.05 9.50
C VAL A 84 -16.06 -1.58 8.14
N LEU A 85 -15.48 -2.79 8.11
CA LEU A 85 -15.03 -3.45 6.88
C LEU A 85 -16.15 -4.12 6.08
N GLY A 86 -17.39 -4.12 6.58
CA GLY A 86 -18.52 -4.79 5.92
C GLY A 86 -18.51 -6.32 6.07
N GLY A 87 -18.07 -6.81 7.23
CA GLY A 87 -18.00 -8.23 7.59
C GLY A 87 -16.60 -8.84 7.53
N GLY A 88 -15.55 -8.02 7.36
CA GLY A 88 -14.15 -8.44 7.33
C GLY A 88 -13.42 -8.09 6.02
N LEU A 89 -12.15 -8.50 5.94
CA LEU A 89 -11.26 -8.23 4.81
C LEU A 89 -11.61 -9.07 3.59
N VAL A 90 -11.53 -8.48 2.40
CA VAL A 90 -11.68 -9.17 1.12
C VAL A 90 -10.30 -9.52 0.58
N ALA A 91 -10.13 -10.71 -0.02
CA ALA A 91 -8.87 -11.11 -0.63
C ALA A 91 -8.40 -10.10 -1.70
N GLY A 92 -7.14 -9.66 -1.63
CA GLY A 92 -6.60 -8.66 -2.54
C GLY A 92 -7.20 -7.26 -2.37
N SER A 93 -7.91 -6.99 -1.26
CA SER A 93 -8.27 -5.63 -0.89
C SER A 93 -7.08 -4.91 -0.26
N VAL A 94 -7.19 -3.59 -0.16
CA VAL A 94 -6.20 -2.74 0.52
C VAL A 94 -7.00 -1.73 1.32
N VAL A 95 -6.72 -1.64 2.61
CA VAL A 95 -7.43 -0.75 3.53
C VAL A 95 -6.44 0.27 4.08
N LEU A 96 -6.79 1.56 3.97
CA LEU A 96 -6.00 2.64 4.54
C LEU A 96 -6.61 3.05 5.89
N ILE A 97 -5.81 2.96 6.96
CA ILE A 97 -6.18 3.48 8.28
C ILE A 97 -5.54 4.85 8.48
N GLY A 98 -6.35 5.89 8.35
CA GLY A 98 -5.96 7.28 8.63
C GLY A 98 -6.24 7.68 10.09
N GLY A 99 -5.46 8.62 10.60
CA GLY A 99 -5.68 9.23 11.91
C GLY A 99 -4.42 9.91 12.44
N ASP A 100 -4.60 10.77 13.43
CA ASP A 100 -3.52 11.57 14.01
C ASP A 100 -2.40 10.69 14.61
N PRO A 101 -1.15 11.19 14.68
CA PRO A 101 -0.09 10.52 15.43
C PRO A 101 -0.53 10.27 16.88
N GLY A 102 -0.26 9.07 17.40
CA GLY A 102 -0.60 8.71 18.79
C GLY A 102 -2.06 8.29 19.04
N ILE A 103 -2.98 8.38 18.07
CA ILE A 103 -4.39 7.95 18.25
C ILE A 103 -4.57 6.44 18.46
N GLY A 104 -3.50 5.65 18.27
CA GLY A 104 -3.51 4.20 18.52
C GLY A 104 -3.66 3.32 17.28
N LYS A 105 -3.38 3.82 16.07
CA LYS A 105 -3.45 3.03 14.81
C LYS A 105 -2.66 1.72 14.88
N SER A 106 -1.37 1.80 15.22
CA SER A 106 -0.49 0.62 15.36
C SER A 106 -0.97 -0.32 16.46
N THR A 107 -1.52 0.22 17.55
CA THR A 107 -2.09 -0.60 18.64
C THR A 107 -3.30 -1.38 18.15
N LEU A 108 -4.23 -0.72 17.46
CA LEU A 108 -5.41 -1.35 16.87
C LEU A 108 -5.02 -2.44 15.87
N LEU A 109 -4.07 -2.15 14.98
CA LEU A 109 -3.57 -3.09 13.98
C LEU A 109 -2.92 -4.33 14.61
N LEU A 110 -2.10 -4.11 15.64
CA LEU A 110 -1.45 -5.20 16.37
C LEU A 110 -2.47 -6.08 17.11
N GLN A 111 -3.48 -5.47 17.75
CA GLN A 111 -4.58 -6.20 18.40
C GLN A 111 -5.44 -6.97 17.38
N ALA A 112 -5.74 -6.36 16.23
CA ALA A 112 -6.48 -7.00 15.16
C ALA A 112 -5.74 -8.24 14.66
N LEU A 113 -4.45 -8.10 14.30
CA LEU A 113 -3.63 -9.23 13.85
C LEU A 113 -3.46 -10.33 14.91
N ALA A 114 -3.40 -9.98 16.19
CA ALA A 114 -3.37 -10.97 17.26
C ALA A 114 -4.70 -11.71 17.48
N SER A 115 -5.81 -11.08 17.08
CA SER A 115 -7.16 -11.66 17.16
C SER A 115 -7.51 -12.51 15.93
N PHE A 116 -6.62 -12.56 14.92
CA PHE A 116 -6.87 -13.36 13.73
C PHE A 116 -6.98 -14.86 14.06
N PRO A 117 -7.89 -15.58 13.38
CA PRO A 117 -7.95 -17.03 13.48
C PRO A 117 -6.58 -17.66 13.21
N GLY A 118 -6.13 -18.55 14.10
CA GLY A 118 -4.75 -19.05 14.08
C GLY A 118 -4.34 -19.89 12.86
N ASN A 119 -5.27 -20.19 11.96
CA ASN A 119 -4.98 -20.84 10.68
C ASN A 119 -4.56 -19.85 9.57
N LEU A 120 -4.57 -18.54 9.83
CA LEU A 120 -4.22 -17.51 8.86
C LEU A 120 -2.85 -16.90 9.14
N LYS A 121 -1.97 -16.94 8.14
CA LYS A 121 -0.67 -16.30 8.21
C LYS A 121 -0.83 -14.79 8.06
N ALA A 122 -0.50 -14.06 9.13
CA ALA A 122 -0.42 -12.60 9.14
C ALA A 122 1.04 -12.12 9.12
N LEU A 123 1.32 -11.03 8.41
CA LEU A 123 2.62 -10.37 8.39
C LEU A 123 2.47 -8.92 8.85
N TYR A 124 3.12 -8.56 9.95
CA TYR A 124 3.30 -7.19 10.40
C TYR A 124 4.62 -6.65 9.84
N VAL A 125 4.58 -5.59 9.05
CA VAL A 125 5.76 -4.91 8.54
C VAL A 125 5.88 -3.56 9.21
N THR A 126 7.05 -3.25 9.76
CA THR A 126 7.33 -1.94 10.34
C THR A 126 8.62 -1.33 9.80
N GLY A 127 8.58 -0.01 9.60
CA GLY A 127 9.76 0.80 9.35
C GLY A 127 10.09 1.78 10.48
N GLU A 128 9.21 1.91 11.48
CA GLU A 128 9.36 2.87 12.59
C GLU A 128 9.97 2.23 13.84
N GLU A 129 9.60 0.99 14.15
CA GLU A 129 9.93 0.34 15.42
C GLU A 129 10.86 -0.85 15.21
N SER A 130 11.72 -1.13 16.20
CA SER A 130 12.51 -2.36 16.22
C SER A 130 11.63 -3.58 16.55
N PRO A 131 12.04 -4.80 16.15
CA PRO A 131 11.32 -6.02 16.52
C PRO A 131 11.07 -6.16 18.02
N GLU A 132 12.03 -5.75 18.85
CA GLU A 132 11.94 -5.79 20.31
C GLU A 132 10.87 -4.82 20.84
N GLN A 133 10.76 -3.63 20.25
CA GLN A 133 9.76 -2.63 20.64
C GLN A 133 8.33 -3.12 20.32
N VAL A 134 8.13 -3.66 19.11
CA VAL A 134 6.84 -4.25 18.71
C VAL A 134 6.49 -5.44 19.61
N SER A 135 7.45 -6.32 19.90
CA SER A 135 7.26 -7.46 20.80
C SER A 135 6.84 -7.04 22.21
N LEU A 136 7.47 -5.99 22.76
CA LEU A 136 7.11 -5.45 24.07
C LEU A 136 5.67 -4.91 24.09
N ARG A 137 5.23 -4.25 23.01
CA ARG A 137 3.85 -3.76 22.87
C ARG A 137 2.85 -4.91 22.76
N ALA A 138 3.12 -5.91 21.93
CA ALA A 138 2.27 -7.09 21.79
C ALA A 138 2.05 -7.78 23.16
N ARG A 139 3.12 -7.94 23.95
CA ARG A 139 3.03 -8.49 25.31
C ARG A 139 2.15 -7.67 26.24
N ARG A 140 2.26 -6.33 26.21
CA ARG A 140 1.43 -5.43 27.03
C ARG A 140 -0.05 -5.48 26.66
N LEU A 141 -0.35 -5.79 25.40
CA LEU A 141 -1.72 -5.91 24.89
C LEU A 141 -2.30 -7.31 25.09
N GLU A 142 -1.54 -8.23 25.70
CA GLU A 142 -1.90 -9.64 25.83
C GLU A 142 -2.26 -10.30 24.49
N ALA A 143 -1.66 -9.79 23.42
CA ALA A 143 -1.84 -10.27 22.06
C ALA A 143 -1.09 -11.60 21.88
N SER A 144 -1.81 -12.69 21.60
CA SER A 144 -1.19 -13.94 21.14
C SER A 144 -0.53 -13.67 19.78
N ALA A 145 0.79 -13.66 19.77
CA ALA A 145 1.58 -13.42 18.56
C ALA A 145 1.96 -14.72 17.84
N ASP A 146 1.36 -15.85 18.21
CA ASP A 146 1.79 -17.19 17.80
C ASP A 146 1.67 -17.39 16.27
N ASN A 147 0.75 -16.67 15.62
CA ASN A 147 0.48 -16.75 14.18
C ASN A 147 0.86 -15.47 13.41
N MET A 148 1.51 -14.51 14.08
CA MET A 148 1.92 -13.24 13.49
C MET A 148 3.41 -13.25 13.20
N ARG A 149 3.76 -13.05 11.93
CA ARG A 149 5.14 -12.80 11.51
C ARG A 149 5.43 -11.30 11.62
N LEU A 150 6.69 -10.96 11.86
CA LEU A 150 7.17 -9.59 11.95
C LEU A 150 8.35 -9.38 11.01
N LEU A 151 8.32 -8.29 10.25
CA LEU A 151 9.41 -7.84 9.40
C LEU A 151 9.71 -6.36 9.70
N ALA A 152 10.95 -6.07 10.06
CA ALA A 152 11.44 -4.69 10.18
C ALA A 152 12.21 -4.34 8.88
N GLU A 153 11.56 -3.64 7.95
CA GLU A 153 12.11 -3.30 6.64
C GLU A 153 11.44 -2.03 6.09
N THR A 154 12.18 -1.26 5.30
CA THR A 154 11.75 0.03 4.74
C THR A 154 11.72 0.06 3.22
N SER A 155 12.46 -0.82 2.53
CA SER A 155 12.38 -0.97 1.07
C SER A 155 11.13 -1.76 0.67
N VAL A 156 10.28 -1.15 -0.15
CA VAL A 156 9.07 -1.80 -0.69
C VAL A 156 9.41 -3.04 -1.50
N GLU A 157 10.47 -3.01 -2.30
CA GLU A 157 10.91 -4.12 -3.11
C GLU A 157 11.27 -5.33 -2.23
N ARG A 158 12.04 -5.10 -1.17
CA ARG A 158 12.43 -6.16 -0.22
C ARG A 158 11.24 -6.69 0.57
N ILE A 159 10.32 -5.81 0.98
CA ILE A 159 9.06 -6.22 1.64
C ILE A 159 8.28 -7.17 0.73
N ILE A 160 8.12 -6.80 -0.56
CA ILE A 160 7.41 -7.62 -1.53
C ILE A 160 8.13 -8.96 -1.77
N GLU A 161 9.47 -8.97 -1.84
CA GLU A 161 10.24 -10.21 -1.96
C GLU A 161 10.00 -11.17 -0.79
N HIS A 162 10.07 -10.67 0.45
CA HIS A 162 9.74 -11.45 1.64
C HIS A 162 8.29 -11.94 1.63
N ALA A 163 7.34 -11.07 1.28
CA ALA A 163 5.92 -11.39 1.26
C ALA A 163 5.57 -12.44 0.18
N ARG A 164 6.30 -12.48 -0.95
CA ARG A 164 6.14 -13.55 -1.97
C ARG A 164 6.57 -14.92 -1.48
N ILE A 165 7.52 -14.98 -0.56
CA ILE A 165 7.99 -16.24 0.03
C ILE A 165 7.04 -16.67 1.16
N GLU A 166 6.70 -15.74 2.06
CA GLU A 166 5.85 -16.06 3.22
C GLU A 166 4.39 -16.34 2.80
N MET A 167 3.94 -15.74 1.69
CA MET A 167 2.57 -15.80 1.17
C MET A 167 1.51 -15.52 2.26
N PRO A 168 1.59 -14.35 2.93
CA PRO A 168 0.63 -14.01 3.98
C PRO A 168 -0.76 -13.79 3.39
N LYS A 169 -1.79 -14.15 4.16
CA LYS A 169 -3.18 -13.85 3.81
C LYS A 169 -3.53 -12.41 4.14
N VAL A 170 -2.91 -11.86 5.19
CA VAL A 170 -3.07 -10.47 5.60
C VAL A 170 -1.70 -9.87 5.86
N MET A 171 -1.47 -8.66 5.35
CA MET A 171 -0.23 -7.93 5.56
C MET A 171 -0.52 -6.51 6.04
N VAL A 172 0.06 -6.14 7.18
CA VAL A 172 -0.01 -4.79 7.74
C VAL A 172 1.29 -4.05 7.46
N ILE A 173 1.17 -2.79 7.04
CA ILE A 173 2.29 -1.87 6.84
C ILE A 173 2.17 -0.73 7.85
N ASP A 174 3.11 -0.64 8.79
CA ASP A 174 3.16 0.38 9.83
C ASP A 174 4.52 1.11 9.86
N SER A 175 4.68 2.25 9.19
CA SER A 175 3.68 3.04 8.48
C SER A 175 4.16 3.39 7.07
N ILE A 176 3.24 3.66 6.14
CA ILE A 176 3.60 3.89 4.72
C ILE A 176 4.58 5.05 4.52
N GLN A 177 4.57 6.03 5.42
CA GLN A 177 5.46 7.20 5.39
C GLN A 177 6.94 6.84 5.61
N THR A 178 7.23 5.70 6.24
CA THR A 178 8.62 5.25 6.42
C THR A 178 9.16 4.40 5.28
N LEU A 179 8.29 4.03 4.34
CA LEU A 179 8.70 3.22 3.22
C LEU A 179 9.32 4.08 2.11
N TYR A 180 10.20 3.43 1.34
CA TYR A 180 10.72 3.97 0.10
C TYR A 180 10.75 2.90 -0.98
N THR A 181 10.73 3.36 -2.21
CA THR A 181 11.00 2.57 -3.40
C THR A 181 12.25 3.11 -4.10
N GLU A 182 13.04 2.21 -4.66
CA GLU A 182 14.19 2.54 -5.49
C GLU A 182 13.78 3.14 -6.85
N ALA A 183 12.49 3.05 -7.21
CA ALA A 183 11.96 3.61 -8.44
C ALA A 183 11.99 5.16 -8.48
N LEU A 184 12.12 5.81 -7.32
CA LEU A 184 12.15 7.26 -7.17
C LEU A 184 13.40 7.71 -6.40
N GLN A 185 14.03 8.80 -6.85
CA GLN A 185 15.24 9.36 -6.21
C GLN A 185 14.91 10.32 -5.05
N SER A 186 13.65 10.65 -4.83
CA SER A 186 13.17 11.47 -3.73
C SER A 186 13.33 10.80 -2.37
N ALA A 187 13.51 11.60 -1.32
CA ALA A 187 13.63 11.10 0.05
C ALA A 187 12.37 10.32 0.51
N PRO A 188 12.54 9.29 1.37
CA PRO A 188 11.43 8.57 2.01
C PRO A 188 10.43 9.53 2.68
N GLY A 189 9.15 9.17 2.66
CA GLY A 189 8.07 9.99 3.22
C GLY A 189 7.63 11.19 2.36
N SER A 190 8.32 11.49 1.25
CA SER A 190 7.80 12.44 0.26
C SER A 190 6.49 11.93 -0.36
N VAL A 191 5.63 12.85 -0.83
CA VAL A 191 4.34 12.50 -1.45
C VAL A 191 4.53 11.53 -2.63
N GLY A 192 5.59 11.70 -3.41
CA GLY A 192 5.95 10.78 -4.50
C GLY A 192 6.29 9.38 -3.99
N GLN A 193 7.16 9.27 -2.98
CA GLN A 193 7.52 7.98 -2.37
C GLN A 193 6.30 7.26 -1.80
N VAL A 194 5.45 7.95 -1.04
CA VAL A 194 4.25 7.36 -0.43
C VAL A 194 3.29 6.85 -1.51
N ARG A 195 3.04 7.64 -2.55
CA ARG A 195 2.12 7.27 -3.65
C ARG A 195 2.64 6.06 -4.43
N GLU A 196 3.91 6.04 -4.80
CA GLU A 196 4.45 4.92 -5.58
C GLU A 196 4.59 3.65 -4.73
N SER A 197 5.00 3.77 -3.46
CA SER A 197 5.06 2.66 -2.51
C SER A 197 3.68 2.03 -2.32
N ALA A 198 2.65 2.85 -2.08
CA ALA A 198 1.28 2.38 -1.97
C ALA A 198 0.80 1.73 -3.27
N ALA A 199 1.11 2.33 -4.42
CA ALA A 199 0.74 1.77 -5.71
C ALA A 199 1.35 0.38 -5.92
N GLN A 200 2.61 0.16 -5.55
CA GLN A 200 3.28 -1.15 -5.61
C GLN A 200 2.64 -2.19 -4.71
N LEU A 201 2.36 -1.84 -3.45
CA LEU A 201 1.70 -2.71 -2.49
C LEU A 201 0.29 -3.09 -2.93
N VAL A 202 -0.46 -2.15 -3.53
CA VAL A 202 -1.78 -2.43 -4.11
C VAL A 202 -1.68 -3.44 -5.25
N ARG A 203 -0.66 -3.35 -6.13
CA ARG A 203 -0.47 -4.35 -7.19
C ARG A 203 -0.20 -5.72 -6.59
N PHE A 204 0.67 -5.76 -5.59
CA PHE A 204 1.02 -7.00 -4.89
C PHE A 204 -0.23 -7.67 -4.31
N ALA A 205 -1.02 -6.94 -3.50
CA ALA A 205 -2.26 -7.42 -2.91
C ALA A 205 -3.22 -7.99 -3.98
N LYS A 206 -3.46 -7.25 -5.07
CA LYS A 206 -4.34 -7.69 -6.17
C LYS A 206 -3.84 -8.93 -6.90
N GLN A 207 -2.52 -9.10 -7.03
CA GLN A 207 -1.92 -10.22 -7.74
C GLN A 207 -1.83 -11.50 -6.90
N THR A 208 -1.62 -11.37 -5.58
CA THR A 208 -1.44 -12.52 -4.68
C THR A 208 -2.70 -12.89 -3.91
N GLY A 209 -3.70 -12.01 -3.89
CA GLY A 209 -4.88 -12.16 -3.03
C GLY A 209 -4.59 -11.88 -1.55
N THR A 210 -3.42 -11.33 -1.22
CA THR A 210 -3.11 -10.82 0.13
C THR A 210 -3.96 -9.58 0.40
N ALA A 211 -4.63 -9.52 1.55
CA ALA A 211 -5.36 -8.35 2.01
C ALA A 211 -4.48 -7.42 2.87
#